data_AF-A0A961YLM8-F1
#
_entry.id   AF-A0A961YLM8-F1
#
_cell.length_a   1.000
_cell.length_b   1.000
_cell.length_c   1.000
_cell.angle_alpha   90.00
_cell.angle_beta   90.00
_cell.angle_gamma   90.00
#
_symmetry.space_group_name_H-M   'P 1'
#
loop_
_entity.id
_entity.type
_entity.pdbx_description
1 polymer ?
#
loop_
_entity_poly.entity_id
_entity_poly.type
_entity_poly.pdbx_seq_one_letter_code
_entity_poly.pdbx_strand_id
1 'polypeptide(L)' 'ANGVMTAAAITLHRMSVGPIEHRDIQALVAPHGSLEQSLLGLSFLNRLHGYSISGDRLILSP' A
#
# COMPACT_ATOMS: atom_id res chain seq x y z
N ALA A 1 10.22 -6.96 6.63
CA ALA A 1 9.06 -6.62 7.48
C ALA A 1 8.78 -7.81 8.40
N ASN A 2 9.24 -7.78 9.65
CA ASN A 2 9.01 -8.82 10.68
C ASN A 2 9.55 -8.31 12.04
N GLY A 3 9.03 -7.19 12.52
CA GLY A 3 9.43 -6.56 13.76
C GLY A 3 8.51 -5.39 14.09
N VAL A 4 8.41 -5.03 15.37
CA VAL A 4 7.62 -3.87 15.81
C VAL A 4 8.43 -2.61 15.56
N MET A 5 7.81 -1.62 14.91
CA MET A 5 8.37 -0.28 14.75
C MET A 5 7.34 0.77 15.14
N THR A 6 7.80 1.95 15.53
CA THR A 6 6.95 3.14 15.58
C THR A 6 6.68 3.62 14.16
N ALA A 7 5.49 4.19 13.93
CA ALA A 7 5.13 4.79 12.66
C ALA A 7 4.14 5.94 12.90
N ALA A 8 4.16 6.97 12.05
CA ALA A 8 3.16 8.03 12.08
C ALA A 8 1.96 7.65 11.21
N ALA A 9 0.76 7.72 11.77
CA ALA A 9 -0.47 7.49 11.01
C ALA A 9 -0.84 8.74 10.19
N ILE A 10 -1.17 8.52 8.93
CA ILE A 10 -1.63 9.57 8.01
C ILE A 10 -2.81 9.08 7.17
N THR A 11 -3.57 10.03 6.62
CA THR A 11 -4.56 9.76 5.57
C THR A 11 -4.06 10.36 4.27
N LEU A 12 -3.84 9.51 3.27
CA LEU A 12 -3.56 9.96 1.91
C LEU A 12 -4.86 10.40 1.26
N HIS A 13 -4.91 11.65 0.82
CA HIS A 13 -6.09 12.19 0.16
C HIS A 13 -6.44 11.43 -1.14
N ARG A 14 -5.41 10.96 -1.87
CA ARG A 14 -5.58 10.22 -3.12
C ARG A 14 -4.41 9.27 -3.36
N MET A 15 -4.70 8.05 -3.81
CA MET A 15 -3.74 7.09 -4.34
C MET A 15 -4.23 6.61 -5.70
N SER A 16 -3.36 6.70 -6.71
CA SER A 16 -3.68 6.32 -8.08
C SER A 16 -2.61 5.43 -8.69
N VAL A 17 -3.01 4.35 -9.34
CA VAL A 17 -2.14 3.43 -10.09
C VAL A 17 -2.83 3.08 -11.40
N GLY A 18 -2.37 3.67 -12.51
CA GLY A 18 -3.06 3.55 -13.80
C GLY A 18 -4.53 4.01 -13.66
N PRO A 19 -5.53 3.18 -14.05
CA PRO A 19 -6.95 3.54 -13.93
C PRO A 19 -7.53 3.39 -12.51
N ILE A 20 -6.78 2.81 -11.57
CA ILE A 20 -7.22 2.65 -10.17
C ILE A 20 -7.09 4.00 -9.47
N GLU A 21 -8.16 4.48 -8.85
CA GLU A 21 -8.14 5.63 -7.95
C GLU A 21 -8.91 5.33 -6.67
N HIS A 22 -8.27 5.57 -5.53
CA HIS A 22 -8.93 5.59 -4.24
C HIS A 22 -8.58 6.86 -3.46
N ARG A 23 -9.51 7.28 -2.61
CA ARG A 23 -9.40 8.45 -1.75
C ARG A 23 -9.44 8.04 -0.29
N ASP A 24 -8.93 8.92 0.56
CA ASP A 24 -8.96 8.77 2.01
C ASP A 24 -8.39 7.42 2.47
N ILE A 25 -7.17 7.13 2.00
CA ILE A 25 -6.45 5.89 2.28
C ILE A 25 -5.65 6.05 3.58
N GLN A 26 -5.90 5.18 4.56
CA GLN A 26 -5.06 5.09 5.76
C GLN A 26 -3.68 4.55 5.41
N ALA A 27 -2.63 5.23 5.85
CA ALA A 27 -1.25 4.84 5.62
C ALA A 27 -0.37 5.12 6.86
N LEU A 28 0.82 4.53 6.85
CA LEU A 28 1.82 4.67 7.91
C LEU A 28 3.12 5.22 7.31
N VAL A 29 3.73 6.20 7.97
CA VAL A 29 5.07 6.70 7.66
C VAL A 29 6.06 6.06 8.62
N ALA A 30 6.94 5.23 8.07
CA ALA A 30 8.02 4.60 8.82
C ALA A 30 9.14 5.62 9.13
N PRO A 31 9.92 5.42 10.20
CA PRO A 31 11.11 6.22 10.46
C PRO A 31 12.10 6.12 9.30
N HIS A 32 12.88 7.18 9.08
CA HIS A 32 13.87 7.22 8.02
C HIS A 32 14.85 6.03 8.13
N GLY A 33 15.15 5.39 6.99
CA GLY A 33 16.04 4.23 6.92
C GLY A 33 15.44 2.92 7.44
N SER A 34 14.18 2.90 7.90
CA SER A 34 13.53 1.66 8.37
C SER A 34 12.96 0.80 7.24
N LEU A 35 12.75 1.40 6.07
CA LEU A 35 12.29 0.73 4.85
C LEU A 35 13.06 1.30 3.65
N GLU A 36 13.56 0.41 2.80
CA GLU A 36 14.20 0.78 1.53
C GLU A 36 13.19 1.34 0.51
N GLN A 37 11.94 0.89 0.61
CA GLN A 37 10.86 1.26 -0.32
C GLN A 37 9.50 1.28 0.39
N SER A 38 8.55 2.01 -0.21
CA SER A 38 7.16 1.98 0.24
C SER A 38 6.56 0.58 0.08
N LEU A 39 5.77 0.16 1.06
CA LEU A 39 5.09 -1.12 1.06
C LEU A 39 3.59 -0.92 0.81
N LEU A 40 3.05 -1.68 -0.15
CA LEU A 40 1.61 -1.72 -0.41
C LEU A 40 1.00 -2.89 0.36
N GLY A 41 0.21 -2.58 1.39
CA GLY A 41 -0.40 -3.57 2.27
C GLY A 41 -1.70 -4.16 1.73
N LEU A 42 -2.10 -5.29 2.31
CA LEU A 42 -3.38 -5.95 2.01
C LEU A 42 -4.61 -5.08 2.29
N SER A 43 -4.52 -4.12 3.22
CA SER A 43 -5.61 -3.18 3.51
C SER A 43 -5.98 -2.30 2.32
N PHE A 44 -5.03 -2.00 1.44
CA PHE A 44 -5.30 -1.34 0.16
C PHE A 44 -5.76 -2.34 -0.89
N LEU A 45 -5.05 -3.45 -1.04
CA LEU A 45 -5.37 -4.47 -2.06
C LEU A 45 -6.79 -5.03 -1.93
N ASN A 46 -7.30 -5.14 -0.70
CA ASN A 46 -8.68 -5.57 -0.42
C ASN A 46 -9.75 -4.51 -0.79
N ARG A 47 -9.37 -3.30 -1.21
CA ARG A 47 -10.29 -2.28 -1.73
C ARG A 47 -10.51 -2.39 -3.24
N LEU A 48 -9.63 -3.12 -3.94
CA LEU A 48 -9.72 -3.36 -5.37
C LEU A 48 -10.79 -4.41 -5.67
N HIS A 49 -11.32 -4.42 -6.90
CA HIS A 49 -12.18 -5.50 -7.36
C HIS A 49 -11.46 -6.86 -7.35
N GLY A 50 -10.15 -6.86 -7.57
CA GLY A 50 -9.33 -8.05 -7.40
C GLY A 50 -7.84 -7.77 -7.55
N TYR A 51 -7.04 -8.72 -7.06
CA TYR A 51 -5.60 -8.76 -7.32
C TYR A 51 -5.16 -10.22 -7.44
N SER A 52 -4.11 -10.47 -8.20
CA SER A 52 -3.47 -11.78 -8.27
C SER A 52 -1.96 -11.64 -8.28
N ILE A 53 -1.29 -12.66 -7.74
CA ILE A 53 0.17 -12.73 -7.69
C ILE A 53 0.59 -13.93 -8.53
N SER A 54 1.46 -13.68 -9.51
CA SER A 54 2.00 -14.71 -10.39
C SER A 54 3.52 -14.55 -10.49
N GLY A 55 4.24 -15.39 -9.77
CA GLY A 55 5.69 -15.29 -9.64
C GLY A 55 6.09 -13.95 -9.02
N ASP A 56 6.78 -13.12 -9.81
CA ASP A 56 7.25 -11.79 -9.45
C ASP A 56 6.27 -10.66 -9.86
N ARG A 57 5.11 -11.00 -10.42
CA ARG A 57 4.12 -10.03 -10.87
C ARG A 57 2.92 -9.94 -9.93
N LEU A 58 2.57 -8.70 -9.59
CA LEU A 58 1.30 -8.34 -8.98
C LEU A 58 0.39 -7.74 -10.06
N ILE A 59 -0.75 -8.37 -10.32
CA ILE A 59 -1.78 -7.90 -11.24
C ILE A 59 -2.89 -7.27 -10.42
N LEU A 60 -3.25 -6.03 -10.76
CA LEU A 60 -4.30 -5.27 -10.11
C LEU A 60 -5.50 -5.15 -11.05
N SER A 61 -6.69 -5.48 -10.53
CA SER A 61 -7.95 -5.32 -11.26
C SER A 61 -8.70 -4.10 -10.71
N PRO A 62 -8.99 -3.09 -11.58
CA PRO A 62 -9.67 -1.86 -11.18
C PRO A 62 -11.03 -2.09 -10.57
#